data_AF-A0A2N2VWH5-F1
#
_entry.id   AF-A0A2N2VWH5-F1
#
_cell.length_a   1.000
_cell.length_b   1.000
_cell.length_c   1.000
_cell.angle_alpha   90.00
_cell.angle_beta   90.00
_cell.angle_gamma   90.00
#
_symmetry.space_group_name_H-M   'P 1'
#
loop_
_entity.id
_entity.type
_entity.pdbx_description
1 polymer ?
#
loop_
_entity_poly.entity_id
_entity_poly.type
_entity_poly.pdbx_seq_one_letter_code
_entity_poly.pdbx_strand_id
1 'polypeptide(L)'
;MNETNDKKPDNGLNKPRIGKPKFSFYWIYALLAVMIIGLQFISNWGTSPKDLGKGELKTMIQNQDVARVVLVNKEFAEIYIKEDKLKLDKYKDVRPGDGFGAAGPQYKYNIGSIETFEKDMAEYQEGIEKPVYIENVTRRNVWGDALSWILPVLLLVGAWFFFMRMMSRGSGGGGQIFNIGKSKAQLFDKDT
;
A
#
# COMPACT_ATOMS: atom_id res chain seq x y z
N MET A 1 35.54 66.11 35.08
CA MET A 1 35.00 64.84 35.63
C MET A 1 34.81 63.88 34.46
N ASN A 2 35.42 62.71 34.58
CA ASN A 2 35.50 61.65 33.56
C ASN A 2 34.13 60.98 33.34
N GLU A 3 33.76 60.76 32.08
CA GLU A 3 32.96 59.59 31.70
C GLU A 3 33.55 58.97 30.42
N THR A 4 34.34 57.92 30.62
CA THR A 4 34.81 57.03 29.57
C THR A 4 33.65 56.13 29.12
N ASN A 5 33.09 56.42 27.94
CA ASN A 5 32.12 55.53 27.28
C ASN A 5 32.89 54.37 26.62
N ASP A 6 33.07 53.29 27.37
CA ASP A 6 33.70 52.04 26.94
C ASP A 6 32.76 51.28 25.99
N LYS A 7 32.91 51.46 24.68
CA LYS A 7 32.24 50.64 23.67
C LYS A 7 33.01 49.32 23.49
N LYS A 8 32.58 48.30 24.21
CA LYS A 8 32.97 46.90 23.95
C LYS A 8 32.48 46.49 22.54
N PRO A 9 33.33 45.92 21.67
CA PRO A 9 32.85 45.37 20.40
C PRO A 9 32.12 44.05 20.65
N ASP A 10 30.85 43.99 20.28
CA ASP A 10 30.04 42.79 20.22
C ASP A 10 30.57 41.88 19.09
N ASN A 11 31.49 40.98 19.42
CA ASN A 11 31.94 39.91 18.54
C ASN A 11 30.85 38.83 18.47
N GLY A 12 29.77 39.13 17.76
CA GLY A 12 28.76 38.15 17.38
C GLY A 12 29.31 37.21 16.31
N LEU A 13 29.86 36.06 16.73
CA LEU A 13 30.05 34.91 15.83
C LEU A 13 28.70 34.59 15.18
N ASN A 14 28.60 34.90 13.90
CA ASN A 14 27.44 34.60 13.07
C ASN A 14 27.39 33.08 12.86
N LYS A 15 26.87 32.32 13.83
CA LYS A 15 26.57 30.90 13.63
C LYS A 15 25.60 30.81 12.45
N PRO A 16 25.91 30.03 11.40
CA PRO A 16 24.96 29.85 10.31
C PRO A 16 23.69 29.26 10.93
N ARG A 17 22.61 30.05 10.89
CA ARG A 17 21.29 29.58 11.24
C ARG A 17 21.00 28.47 10.24
N ILE A 18 21.18 27.22 10.65
CA ILE A 18 20.69 26.06 9.92
C ILE A 18 19.20 26.31 9.78
N GLY A 19 18.82 26.80 8.60
CA GLY A 19 17.46 27.20 8.30
C GLY A 19 16.62 25.97 8.51
N LYS A 20 15.66 26.07 9.45
CA LYS A 20 14.66 25.03 9.65
C LYS A 20 14.13 24.64 8.27
N PRO A 21 14.18 23.35 7.87
CA PRO A 21 13.84 22.96 6.52
C PRO A 21 12.46 23.52 6.20
N LYS A 22 12.41 24.43 5.22
CA LYS A 22 11.16 25.05 4.81
C LYS A 22 10.31 23.93 4.22
N PHE A 23 9.21 23.65 4.90
CA PHE A 23 8.31 22.57 4.55
C PHE A 23 7.71 22.80 3.16
N SER A 24 8.32 22.16 2.17
CA SER A 24 7.98 22.31 0.76
C SER A 24 6.95 21.27 0.37
N PHE A 25 5.80 21.67 -0.14
CA PHE A 25 4.70 20.72 -0.49
C PHE A 25 5.14 19.47 -1.27
N TYR A 26 6.24 19.55 -2.02
CA TYR A 26 6.91 18.41 -2.66
C TYR A 26 7.23 17.22 -1.73
N TRP A 27 7.47 17.41 -0.42
CA TRP A 27 7.71 16.28 0.49
C TRP A 27 6.44 15.42 0.71
N ILE A 28 5.24 16.02 0.60
CA ILE A 28 3.95 15.29 0.64
C ILE A 28 3.80 14.46 -0.63
N TYR A 29 4.07 15.06 -1.79
CA TYR A 29 4.02 14.35 -3.08
C TYR A 29 5.06 13.24 -3.15
N ALA A 30 6.25 13.44 -2.59
CA ALA A 30 7.30 12.42 -2.49
C ALA A 30 6.87 11.26 -1.58
N LEU A 31 6.29 11.53 -0.41
CA LEU A 31 5.74 10.50 0.48
C LEU A 31 4.61 9.72 -0.18
N LEU A 32 3.70 10.42 -0.87
CA LEU A 32 2.60 9.81 -1.61
C LEU A 32 3.13 8.92 -2.75
N ALA A 33 4.14 9.39 -3.49
CA ALA A 33 4.80 8.61 -4.54
C ALA A 33 5.46 7.35 -3.97
N VAL A 34 6.19 7.45 -2.86
CA VAL A 34 6.79 6.29 -2.17
C VAL A 34 5.73 5.33 -1.67
N MET A 35 4.61 5.82 -1.13
CA MET A 35 3.49 4.98 -0.71
C MET A 35 2.88 4.23 -1.91
N ILE A 36 2.61 4.92 -3.02
CA ILE A 36 2.07 4.30 -4.23
C ILE A 36 3.05 3.25 -4.79
N ILE A 37 4.34 3.57 -4.86
CA ILE A 37 5.37 2.65 -5.33
C ILE A 37 5.49 1.44 -4.39
N GLY A 38 5.46 1.67 -3.07
CA GLY A 38 5.49 0.59 -2.07
C GLY A 38 4.28 -0.34 -2.18
N LEU A 39 3.08 0.21 -2.38
CA LEU A 39 1.85 -0.58 -2.57
C LEU A 39 1.88 -1.38 -3.89
N GLN A 40 2.44 -0.81 -4.95
CA GLN A 40 2.65 -1.53 -6.23
C GLN A 40 3.62 -2.69 -6.05
N PHE A 41 4.70 -2.50 -5.29
CA PHE A 41 5.70 -3.53 -5.05
C PHE A 41 5.18 -4.69 -4.19
N ILE A 42 4.34 -4.42 -3.20
CA ILE A 42 3.73 -5.46 -2.35
C ILE A 42 2.67 -6.25 -3.13
N SER A 43 1.88 -5.58 -3.97
CA SER A 43 0.81 -6.24 -4.75
C SER A 43 1.37 -7.14 -5.85
N ASN A 44 2.52 -6.79 -6.43
CA ASN A 44 3.16 -7.54 -7.50
C ASN A 44 4.17 -8.61 -7.01
N TRP A 45 4.40 -8.75 -5.71
CA TRP A 45 5.37 -9.73 -5.19
C TRP A 45 4.82 -11.18 -5.20
N GLY A 46 3.51 -11.37 -5.38
CA GLY A 46 2.91 -12.70 -5.47
C GLY A 46 2.92 -13.24 -6.89
N THR A 47 3.43 -14.46 -7.10
CA THR A 47 3.16 -15.21 -8.33
C THR A 47 1.66 -15.44 -8.42
N SER A 48 1.01 -14.86 -9.42
CA SER A 48 -0.41 -15.11 -9.65
C SER A 48 -0.59 -16.53 -10.20
N PRO A 49 -1.53 -17.33 -9.66
CA PRO A 49 -1.77 -18.67 -10.18
C PRO A 49 -2.19 -18.61 -11.65
N LYS A 50 -1.65 -19.53 -12.46
CA LYS A 50 -1.98 -19.65 -13.88
C LYS A 50 -3.36 -20.28 -14.03
N ASP A 51 -4.17 -19.80 -14.97
CA ASP A 51 -5.44 -20.45 -15.29
C ASP A 51 -5.19 -21.88 -15.83
N LEU A 52 -6.01 -22.82 -15.38
CA LEU A 52 -5.90 -24.23 -15.69
C LEU A 52 -7.12 -24.72 -16.47
N GLY A 53 -6.91 -25.51 -17.53
CA GLY A 53 -7.99 -26.18 -18.24
C GLY A 53 -8.42 -27.49 -17.58
N LYS A 54 -9.66 -27.95 -17.85
CA LYS A 54 -10.19 -29.22 -17.34
C LYS A 54 -9.31 -30.43 -17.71
N GLY A 55 -8.81 -30.47 -18.95
CA GLY A 55 -7.94 -31.56 -19.43
C GLY A 55 -6.56 -31.60 -18.74
N GLU A 56 -5.99 -30.42 -18.46
CA GLU A 56 -4.72 -30.32 -17.74
C GLU A 56 -4.90 -30.74 -16.28
N LEU A 57 -5.98 -30.30 -15.63
CA LEU A 57 -6.32 -30.70 -14.27
C LEU A 57 -6.46 -32.23 -14.15
N LYS A 58 -7.21 -32.86 -15.06
CA LYS A 58 -7.35 -34.33 -15.12
C LYS A 58 -5.99 -35.01 -15.20
N THR A 59 -5.14 -34.55 -16.10
CA THR A 59 -3.80 -35.12 -16.32
C THR A 59 -2.92 -34.98 -15.08
N MET A 60 -2.95 -33.82 -14.41
CA MET A 60 -2.15 -33.59 -13.20
C MET A 60 -2.62 -34.46 -12.02
N ILE A 61 -3.92 -34.70 -11.89
CA ILE A 61 -4.46 -35.56 -10.84
C ILE A 61 -4.10 -37.02 -11.13
N GLN A 62 -4.28 -37.49 -12.36
CA GLN A 62 -3.92 -38.86 -12.77
C GLN A 62 -2.42 -39.13 -12.60
N ASN A 63 -1.57 -38.15 -12.89
CA ASN A 63 -0.12 -38.23 -12.66
C ASN A 63 0.28 -38.06 -11.19
N GLN A 64 -0.68 -37.83 -10.29
CA GLN A 64 -0.46 -37.57 -8.87
C GLN A 64 0.49 -36.38 -8.61
N ASP A 65 0.45 -35.37 -9.48
CA ASP A 65 1.28 -34.16 -9.32
C ASP A 65 0.69 -33.17 -8.31
N VAL A 66 -0.61 -33.28 -8.05
CA VAL A 66 -1.36 -32.38 -7.14
C VAL A 66 -1.16 -32.79 -5.69
N ALA A 67 -0.82 -31.83 -4.83
CA ALA A 67 -0.71 -31.99 -3.39
C ALA A 67 -2.05 -31.80 -2.68
N ARG A 68 -2.77 -30.73 -3.03
CA ARG A 68 -4.07 -30.39 -2.46
C ARG A 68 -4.83 -29.46 -3.38
N VAL A 69 -6.15 -29.45 -3.24
CA VAL A 69 -7.04 -28.52 -3.94
C VAL A 69 -7.82 -27.72 -2.92
N VAL A 70 -7.83 -26.41 -3.07
CA VAL A 70 -8.49 -25.49 -2.15
C VAL A 70 -9.61 -24.76 -2.88
N LEU A 71 -10.86 -25.04 -2.52
CA LEU A 71 -12.02 -24.37 -3.05
C LEU A 71 -12.24 -23.03 -2.35
N VAL A 72 -12.05 -21.94 -3.09
CA VAL A 72 -12.16 -20.58 -2.58
C VAL A 72 -13.53 -20.03 -2.95
N ASN A 73 -14.29 -19.62 -1.93
CA ASN A 73 -15.60 -18.98 -2.07
C ASN A 73 -16.62 -19.76 -2.92
N LYS A 74 -16.38 -21.06 -3.17
CA LYS A 74 -17.18 -21.90 -4.06
C LYS A 74 -17.25 -21.39 -5.51
N GLU A 75 -16.30 -20.55 -5.92
CA GLU A 75 -16.24 -19.97 -7.26
C GLU A 75 -15.06 -20.55 -8.06
N PHE A 76 -13.94 -20.83 -7.41
CA PHE A 76 -12.78 -21.40 -8.07
C PHE A 76 -11.99 -22.31 -7.13
N ALA A 77 -11.27 -23.24 -7.74
CA ALA A 77 -10.33 -24.13 -7.08
C ALA A 77 -8.90 -23.64 -7.29
N GLU A 78 -8.13 -23.55 -6.21
CA GLU A 78 -6.70 -23.33 -6.22
C GLU A 78 -5.98 -24.67 -6.12
N ILE A 79 -5.07 -24.93 -7.05
CA ILE A 79 -4.36 -26.20 -7.14
C ILE A 79 -2.92 -25.98 -6.71
N TYR A 80 -2.51 -26.79 -5.74
CA TYR A 80 -1.15 -26.81 -5.22
C TYR A 80 -0.46 -28.04 -5.78
N ILE A 81 0.70 -27.84 -6.39
CA ILE A 81 1.54 -28.93 -6.92
C ILE A 81 2.47 -29.40 -5.80
N LYS A 82 2.76 -30.70 -5.77
CA LYS A 82 3.72 -31.26 -4.79
C LYS A 82 5.10 -30.65 -4.97
N GLU A 83 5.80 -30.43 -3.87
CA GLU A 83 7.11 -29.75 -3.86
C GLU A 83 8.18 -30.51 -4.67
N ASP A 84 8.12 -31.84 -4.72
CA ASP A 84 9.01 -32.68 -5.52
C ASP A 84 8.75 -32.52 -7.02
N LYS A 85 7.48 -32.37 -7.40
CA LYS A 85 7.06 -32.20 -8.80
C LYS A 85 7.29 -30.79 -9.29
N LEU A 86 7.16 -29.79 -8.44
CA LEU A 86 7.34 -28.37 -8.79
C LEU A 86 8.75 -28.03 -9.31
N LYS A 87 9.73 -28.91 -9.06
CA LYS A 87 11.10 -28.80 -9.57
C LYS A 87 11.26 -29.23 -11.03
N LEU A 88 10.28 -29.92 -11.59
CA LEU A 88 10.28 -30.38 -12.99
C LEU A 88 10.16 -29.19 -13.95
N ASP A 89 10.81 -29.31 -15.12
CA ASP A 89 10.79 -28.25 -16.15
C ASP A 89 9.38 -27.85 -16.58
N LYS A 90 8.43 -28.79 -16.57
CA LYS A 90 7.03 -28.56 -16.93
C LYS A 90 6.29 -27.57 -16.02
N TYR A 91 6.82 -27.30 -14.82
CA TYR A 91 6.23 -26.36 -13.84
C TYR A 91 7.09 -25.12 -13.60
N LYS A 92 8.14 -24.91 -14.40
CA LYS A 92 9.05 -23.78 -14.26
C LYS A 92 8.31 -22.43 -14.23
N ASP A 93 7.23 -22.32 -15.02
CA ASP A 93 6.45 -21.11 -15.21
C ASP A 93 5.62 -20.73 -13.96
N VAL A 94 5.26 -21.73 -13.16
CA VAL A 94 4.40 -21.58 -11.98
C VAL A 94 5.16 -21.78 -10.67
N ARG A 95 6.46 -22.08 -10.76
CA ARG A 95 7.33 -22.25 -9.61
C ARG A 95 7.51 -20.89 -8.90
N PRO A 96 7.29 -20.80 -7.58
CA PRO A 96 7.61 -19.60 -6.84
C PRO A 96 9.10 -19.31 -6.98
N GLY A 97 9.47 -18.05 -7.19
CA GLY A 97 10.88 -17.64 -7.23
C GLY A 97 11.57 -17.84 -5.88
N ASP A 98 12.90 -17.85 -5.86
CA ASP A 98 13.73 -18.06 -4.65
C ASP A 98 13.64 -16.92 -3.61
N GLY A 99 12.64 -16.03 -3.71
CA GLY A 99 12.42 -14.91 -2.80
C GLY A 99 11.62 -15.27 -1.55
N PHE A 100 11.48 -14.29 -0.64
CA PHE A 100 10.64 -14.37 0.57
C PHE A 100 9.14 -14.32 0.23
N GLY A 101 8.64 -15.30 -0.51
CA GLY A 101 7.22 -15.50 -0.79
C GLY A 101 6.80 -16.88 -0.36
N ALA A 102 5.67 -16.99 0.35
CA ALA A 102 5.08 -18.30 0.64
C ALA A 102 4.75 -19.01 -0.68
N ALA A 103 4.91 -20.34 -0.72
CA ALA A 103 4.47 -21.16 -1.84
C ALA A 103 2.94 -21.01 -2.00
N GLY A 104 2.54 -20.09 -2.87
CA GLY A 104 1.16 -19.84 -3.24
C GLY A 104 0.59 -20.95 -4.12
N PRO A 105 -0.69 -20.85 -4.50
CA PRO A 105 -1.27 -21.76 -5.49
C PRO A 105 -0.57 -21.58 -6.84
N GLN A 106 -0.27 -22.69 -7.52
CA GLN A 106 0.35 -22.65 -8.85
C GLN A 106 -0.68 -22.40 -9.94
N TYR A 107 -1.87 -22.97 -9.75
CA TYR A 107 -2.93 -22.94 -10.74
C TYR A 107 -4.27 -22.55 -10.13
N LYS A 108 -5.12 -21.97 -10.96
CA LYS A 108 -6.50 -21.63 -10.64
C LYS A 108 -7.42 -22.28 -11.68
N TYR A 109 -8.42 -23.00 -11.20
CA TYR A 109 -9.47 -23.59 -12.03
C TYR A 109 -10.80 -22.94 -11.67
N ASN A 110 -11.47 -22.32 -12.64
CA ASN A 110 -12.77 -21.71 -12.42
C ASN A 110 -13.84 -22.80 -12.39
N ILE A 111 -14.53 -22.97 -11.25
CA ILE A 111 -15.52 -24.04 -11.11
C ILE A 111 -16.87 -23.53 -11.61
N GLY A 112 -17.47 -24.23 -12.57
CA GLY A 112 -18.82 -23.88 -13.04
C GLY A 112 -19.88 -24.16 -11.97
N SER A 113 -19.82 -25.36 -11.38
CA SER A 113 -20.63 -25.75 -10.23
C SER A 113 -19.82 -26.65 -9.31
N ILE A 114 -20.13 -26.60 -8.01
CA ILE A 114 -19.44 -27.40 -6.98
C ILE A 114 -19.70 -28.87 -7.23
N GLU A 115 -20.93 -29.22 -7.58
CA GLU A 115 -21.37 -30.60 -7.74
C GLU A 115 -20.68 -31.27 -8.93
N THR A 116 -20.51 -30.53 -10.05
CA THR A 116 -19.76 -31.04 -11.20
C THR A 116 -18.27 -31.14 -10.88
N PHE A 117 -17.72 -30.18 -10.13
CA PHE A 117 -16.33 -30.24 -9.71
C PHE A 117 -16.05 -31.43 -8.78
N GLU A 118 -16.86 -31.65 -7.75
CA GLU A 118 -16.71 -32.80 -6.84
C GLU A 118 -16.85 -34.13 -7.57
N LYS A 119 -17.79 -34.22 -8.53
CA LYS A 119 -17.95 -35.40 -9.39
C LYS A 119 -16.72 -35.62 -10.29
N ASP A 120 -16.24 -34.58 -10.96
CA ASP A 120 -15.04 -34.65 -11.79
C ASP A 120 -13.81 -35.07 -10.95
N MET A 121 -13.67 -34.52 -9.74
CA MET A 121 -12.59 -34.89 -8.82
C MET A 121 -12.70 -36.35 -8.36
N ALA A 122 -13.90 -36.86 -8.11
CA ALA A 122 -14.10 -38.27 -7.77
C ALA A 122 -13.72 -39.18 -8.96
N GLU A 123 -14.11 -38.82 -10.18
CA GLU A 123 -13.78 -39.55 -11.40
C GLU A 123 -12.26 -39.56 -11.66
N TYR A 124 -11.58 -38.43 -11.48
CA TYR A 124 -10.14 -38.33 -11.78
C TYR A 124 -9.26 -39.10 -10.79
N GLN A 125 -9.81 -39.40 -9.62
CA GLN A 125 -9.11 -40.09 -8.54
C GLN A 125 -9.50 -41.56 -8.45
N GLU A 126 -10.31 -42.06 -9.38
CA GLU A 126 -10.65 -43.47 -9.46
C GLU A 126 -9.37 -44.30 -9.69
N GLY A 127 -9.09 -45.25 -8.80
CA GLY A 127 -7.89 -46.08 -8.86
C GLY A 127 -6.62 -45.44 -8.27
N ILE A 128 -6.69 -44.25 -7.67
CA ILE A 128 -5.56 -43.62 -6.98
C ILE A 128 -5.56 -44.03 -5.49
N GLU A 129 -4.49 -44.67 -5.03
CA GLU A 129 -4.36 -45.09 -3.61
C GLU A 129 -4.34 -43.92 -2.62
N LYS A 130 -3.83 -42.76 -3.04
CA LYS A 130 -3.69 -41.55 -2.22
C LYS A 130 -4.49 -40.40 -2.83
N PRO A 131 -5.79 -40.28 -2.51
CA PRO A 131 -6.61 -39.19 -3.01
C PRO A 131 -6.13 -37.84 -2.46
N VAL A 132 -6.30 -36.83 -3.30
CA VAL A 132 -6.11 -35.41 -3.02
C VAL A 132 -7.31 -34.88 -2.24
N TYR A 133 -7.04 -34.24 -1.12
CA TYR A 133 -8.07 -33.61 -0.30
C TYR A 133 -8.52 -32.27 -0.90
N ILE A 134 -9.83 -32.03 -0.84
CA ILE A 134 -10.47 -30.77 -1.21
C ILE A 134 -10.74 -30.00 0.07
N GLU A 135 -10.08 -28.86 0.24
CA GLU A 135 -10.29 -27.94 1.37
C GLU A 135 -11.22 -26.82 0.95
N ASN A 136 -12.30 -26.59 1.68
CA ASN A 136 -13.19 -25.47 1.42
C ASN A 136 -12.78 -24.27 2.28
N VAL A 137 -12.51 -23.13 1.64
CA VAL A 137 -12.15 -21.90 2.33
C VAL A 137 -12.95 -20.72 1.81
N THR A 138 -13.37 -19.86 2.74
CA THR A 138 -13.94 -18.55 2.39
C THR A 138 -12.87 -17.51 2.62
N ARG A 139 -12.47 -16.80 1.55
CA ARG A 139 -11.47 -15.74 1.63
C ARG A 139 -12.12 -14.38 1.39
N ARG A 140 -11.84 -13.46 2.31
CA ARG A 140 -12.25 -12.06 2.23
C ARG A 140 -11.10 -11.23 1.67
N ASN A 141 -11.39 -10.27 0.80
CA ASN A 141 -10.39 -9.33 0.30
C ASN A 141 -10.12 -8.23 1.34
N VAL A 142 -9.41 -8.58 2.42
CA VAL A 142 -9.15 -7.68 3.55
C VAL A 142 -8.43 -6.40 3.10
N TRP A 143 -7.52 -6.49 2.13
CA TRP A 143 -6.82 -5.33 1.59
C TRP A 143 -7.73 -4.41 0.79
N GLY A 144 -8.60 -4.97 -0.06
CA GLY A 144 -9.60 -4.20 -0.79
C GLY A 144 -10.59 -3.51 0.14
N ASP A 145 -11.04 -4.21 1.18
CA ASP A 145 -11.95 -3.67 2.19
C ASP A 145 -11.29 -2.56 3.01
N ALA A 146 -10.05 -2.78 3.46
CA ALA A 146 -9.28 -1.78 4.19
C ALA A 146 -9.05 -0.53 3.33
N LEU A 147 -8.64 -0.69 2.07
CA LEU A 147 -8.43 0.44 1.16
C LEU A 147 -9.74 1.19 0.89
N SER A 148 -10.85 0.47 0.72
CA SER A 148 -12.18 1.09 0.48
C SER A 148 -12.64 1.94 1.67
N TRP A 149 -12.30 1.55 2.90
CA TRP A 149 -12.62 2.33 4.10
C TRP A 149 -11.61 3.45 4.39
N ILE A 150 -10.32 3.20 4.16
CA ILE A 150 -9.23 4.15 4.43
C ILE A 150 -9.23 5.28 3.39
N LEU A 151 -9.50 5.00 2.11
CA LEU A 151 -9.41 5.98 1.04
C LEU A 151 -10.32 7.21 1.26
N PRO A 152 -11.62 7.08 1.61
CA PRO A 152 -12.46 8.23 1.95
C PRO A 152 -11.94 9.05 3.14
N VAL A 153 -11.48 8.37 4.21
CA VAL A 153 -10.93 9.05 5.39
C VAL A 153 -9.67 9.82 5.04
N LEU A 154 -8.78 9.22 4.25
CA LEU A 154 -7.53 9.82 3.81
C LEU A 154 -7.79 11.02 2.88
N LEU A 155 -8.80 10.95 2.01
CA LEU A 155 -9.25 12.08 1.20
C LEU A 155 -9.81 13.22 2.05
N LEU A 156 -10.61 12.93 3.08
CA LEU A 156 -11.14 13.94 4.01
C LEU A 156 -10.02 14.62 4.80
N VAL A 157 -9.08 13.84 5.34
CA VAL A 157 -7.90 14.38 6.05
C VAL A 157 -7.03 15.21 5.10
N GLY A 158 -6.84 14.75 3.87
CA GLY A 158 -6.13 15.49 2.83
C GLY A 158 -6.80 16.81 2.48
N ALA A 159 -8.12 16.82 2.29
CA ALA A 159 -8.91 18.01 2.02
C ALA A 159 -8.91 18.98 3.22
N TRP A 160 -9.06 18.48 4.44
CA TRP A 160 -8.96 19.26 5.67
C TRP A 160 -7.60 19.95 5.80
N PHE A 161 -6.51 19.21 5.57
CA PHE A 161 -5.16 19.77 5.56
C PHE A 161 -4.96 20.78 4.42
N PHE A 162 -5.54 20.51 3.24
CA PHE A 162 -5.54 21.45 2.12
C PHE A 162 -6.22 22.78 2.49
N PHE A 163 -7.40 22.76 3.10
CA PHE A 163 -8.11 23.97 3.54
C PHE A 163 -7.35 24.74 4.63
N MET A 164 -6.81 24.06 5.65
CA MET A 164 -5.98 24.71 6.67
C MET A 164 -4.76 25.38 6.05
N ARG A 165 -4.13 24.72 5.07
CA ARG A 165 -2.97 25.29 4.39
C ARG A 165 -3.32 26.40 3.40
N MET A 166 -4.50 26.37 2.80
CA MET A 166 -5.02 27.44 1.95
C MET A 166 -5.26 28.71 2.79
N MET A 167 -5.92 28.58 3.94
CA MET A 167 -6.18 29.70 4.85
C MET A 167 -4.89 30.27 5.46
N SER A 168 -3.88 29.44 5.71
CA SER A 168 -2.55 29.88 6.16
C SER A 168 -1.73 30.64 5.09
N ARG A 169 -1.97 30.39 3.79
CA ARG A 169 -1.25 31.08 2.70
C ARG A 169 -1.91 32.38 2.26
N GLY A 170 -3.19 32.58 2.58
CA GLY A 170 -3.96 33.77 2.24
C GLY A 170 -3.88 34.92 3.24
N SER A 171 -3.14 34.79 4.35
CA SER A 171 -3.08 35.87 5.33
C SER A 171 -1.82 35.83 6.19
N GLY A 172 -0.84 36.64 5.80
CA GLY A 172 -0.12 37.46 6.78
C GLY A 172 -1.06 38.45 7.49
N GLY A 173 -2.17 37.96 8.05
CA GLY A 173 -3.28 38.82 8.51
C GLY A 173 -4.31 38.13 9.40
N GLY A 174 -4.03 36.91 9.90
CA GLY A 174 -4.71 36.36 11.09
C GLY A 174 -4.40 37.14 12.39
N GLY A 175 -3.57 38.18 12.32
CA GLY A 175 -3.30 39.12 13.41
C GLY A 175 -3.48 40.59 13.04
N GLN A 176 -4.01 40.90 11.84
CA GLN A 176 -4.11 42.29 11.38
C GLN A 176 -5.32 43.04 11.99
N ILE A 177 -6.32 42.32 12.53
CA ILE A 177 -7.39 42.94 13.32
C ILE A 177 -6.90 43.48 14.68
N PHE A 178 -5.71 43.08 15.15
CA PHE A 178 -5.05 43.70 16.30
C PHE A 178 -4.08 44.84 15.92
N ASN A 179 -3.92 45.16 14.62
CA ASN A 179 -3.13 46.32 14.18
C ASN A 179 -3.90 47.65 14.24
N ILE A 180 -5.16 47.66 14.68
CA ILE A 180 -5.99 48.87 14.80
C ILE A 180 -5.42 49.90 15.81
N GLY A 181 -4.54 49.50 16.74
CA GLY A 181 -3.98 50.40 17.76
C GLY A 181 -2.80 51.28 17.32
N LYS A 182 -2.33 51.23 16.06
CA LYS A 182 -1.15 51.99 15.59
C LYS A 182 -1.47 53.11 14.60
N SER A 183 -2.73 53.57 14.48
CA SER A 183 -2.92 54.84 13.78
C SER A 183 -2.25 55.93 14.63
N LYS A 184 -1.16 56.47 14.08
CA LYS A 184 -0.41 57.57 14.67
C LYS A 184 -1.39 58.73 14.85
N ALA A 185 -1.60 59.18 16.09
CA ALA A 185 -2.06 60.53 16.33
C ALA A 185 -1.01 61.46 15.74
N GLN A 186 -1.34 62.07 14.61
CA GLN A 186 -0.58 63.17 14.05
C GLN A 186 -0.77 64.34 15.02
N LEU A 187 0.22 64.56 15.91
CA LEU A 187 0.34 65.81 16.65
C LEU A 187 0.53 66.91 15.60
N PHE A 188 -0.58 67.51 15.19
CA PHE A 188 -0.57 68.85 14.63
C PHE A 188 -0.14 69.76 15.78
N ASP A 189 1.16 70.00 15.88
CA ASP A 189 1.64 71.13 16.67
C ASP A 189 1.13 72.39 15.98
N LYS A 190 0.30 73.13 16.70
CA LYS A 190 -0.29 74.37 16.23
C LYS A 190 0.45 75.49 16.93
N ASP A 191 1.68 75.73 16.47
CA ASP A 191 2.48 76.86 16.90
C ASP A 191 2.39 77.99 15.87
N THR A 192 1.78 79.08 16.33
CA THR A 192 1.85 80.50 15.89
C THR A 192 1.47 80.89 14.46
#